data_AF-A0A7K2X7W8-F1
#
_entry.id   AF-A0A7K2X7W8-F1
#
_cell.length_a   1.000
_cell.length_b   1.000
_cell.length_c   1.000
_cell.angle_alpha   90.00
_cell.angle_beta   90.00
_cell.angle_gamma   90.00
#
_symmetry.space_group_name_H-M   'P 1'
#
loop_
_entity.id
_entity.type
_entity.pdbx_description
1 polymer ?
#
loop_
_entity_poly.entity_id
_entity_poly.type
_entity_poly.pdbx_seq_one_letter_code
_entity_poly.pdbx_strand_id
1 'polypeptide(L)'
;ISAFVVGGEKRSTLLSLPGIVGHQMPALRTFRTALDPGAVLVLHSDGLSDRWSPTGLPGLFARQPALVAAQLLGQAGVRRDDAGVVVARAARG
;
A
#
# COMPACT_ATOMS: atom_id res chain seq x y z
N ILE A 1 7.12 -4.78 -5.43
CA ILE A 1 6.30 -3.69 -4.84
C ILE A 1 4.84 -4.11 -4.87
N SER A 2 4.15 -4.00 -3.74
CA SER A 2 2.71 -4.21 -3.63
C SER A 2 2.00 -2.88 -3.45
N ALA A 3 0.77 -2.76 -3.95
CA ALA A 3 -0.01 -1.52 -3.89
C ALA A 3 -1.48 -1.81 -3.53
N PHE A 4 -2.03 -1.01 -2.63
CA PHE A 4 -3.38 -1.19 -2.09
C PHE A 4 -4.11 0.13 -1.98
N VAL A 5 -5.43 0.11 -2.21
CA VAL A 5 -6.33 1.22 -1.87
C VAL A 5 -7.16 0.80 -0.65
N VAL A 6 -7.23 1.68 0.34
CA VAL A 6 -8.01 1.50 1.56
C VAL A 6 -9.11 2.54 1.63
N GLY A 7 -10.36 2.07 1.70
CA GLY A 7 -11.57 2.89 1.86
C GLY A 7 -12.38 2.39 3.04
N GLY A 8 -12.43 3.17 4.12
CA GLY A 8 -13.01 2.73 5.39
C GLY A 8 -12.31 1.47 5.91
N GLU A 9 -13.06 0.38 6.04
CA GLU A 9 -12.55 -0.93 6.47
C GLU A 9 -12.15 -1.86 5.33
N LYS A 10 -12.38 -1.45 4.07
CA LYS A 10 -12.09 -2.27 2.89
C LYS A 10 -10.70 -1.95 2.36
N ARG A 11 -10.00 -3.01 1.93
CA ARG A 11 -8.74 -2.93 1.20
C ARG A 11 -8.87 -3.65 -0.13
N SER A 12 -8.46 -2.99 -1.22
CA SER A 12 -8.36 -3.57 -2.56
C SER A 12 -6.92 -3.52 -3.06
N THR A 13 -6.47 -4.59 -3.71
CA THR A 13 -5.14 -4.67 -4.32
C THR A 13 -5.15 -3.99 -5.68
N LEU A 14 -4.11 -3.21 -5.99
CA LEU A 14 -3.86 -2.70 -7.33
C LEU A 14 -3.07 -3.72 -8.13
N LEU A 15 -3.50 -3.95 -9.37
CA LEU A 15 -2.88 -4.91 -10.26
C LEU A 15 -1.46 -4.48 -10.64
N SER A 16 -0.56 -5.46 -10.70
CA SER A 16 0.79 -5.33 -11.24
C SER A 16 1.11 -6.55 -12.10
N LEU A 17 2.12 -6.41 -12.96
CA LEU A 17 2.65 -7.54 -13.73
C LEU A 17 3.96 -8.00 -13.08
N PRO A 18 4.20 -9.33 -12.99
CA PRO A 18 5.47 -9.84 -12.52
C PRO A 18 6.59 -9.50 -13.52
N GLY A 19 7.73 -9.05 -13.02
CA GLY A 19 8.90 -8.75 -13.83
C GLY A 19 9.98 -8.01 -13.04
N ILE A 20 11.21 -8.06 -13.56
CA ILE A 20 12.36 -7.34 -13.02
C ILE A 20 12.89 -6.42 -14.11
N VAL A 21 12.93 -5.12 -13.81
CA VAL A 21 13.47 -4.11 -14.72
C VAL A 21 14.93 -4.43 -15.04
N GLY A 22 15.29 -4.42 -16.32
CA GLY A 22 16.65 -4.74 -16.78
C GLY A 22 17.00 -6.22 -16.83
N HIS A 23 16.10 -7.14 -16.47
CA HIS A 23 16.31 -8.58 -16.57
C HIS A 23 15.21 -9.27 -17.39
N GLN A 24 14.00 -9.36 -16.83
CA GLN A 24 12.83 -9.93 -17.50
C GLN A 24 11.66 -8.99 -17.29
N MET A 25 11.52 -8.04 -18.20
CA MET A 25 10.48 -7.02 -18.15
C MET A 25 9.39 -7.37 -19.18
N PRO A 26 8.13 -7.60 -18.74
CA PRO A 26 7.03 -7.75 -19.68
C PRO A 26 6.74 -6.41 -20.39
N ALA A 27 5.97 -6.46 -21.47
CA ALA A 27 5.46 -5.25 -22.11
C ALA A 27 4.73 -4.36 -21.08
N LEU A 28 5.09 -3.08 -21.03
CA LEU A 28 4.53 -2.14 -20.07
C LEU A 28 3.03 -2.00 -20.28
N ARG A 29 2.26 -2.14 -19.18
CA ARG A 29 0.81 -1.97 -19.16
C ARG A 29 0.41 -1.05 -18.03
N THR A 30 -0.49 -0.13 -18.32
CA THR A 30 -1.07 0.76 -17.30
C THR A 30 -2.38 0.15 -16.78
N PHE A 31 -2.45 -0.04 -15.46
CA PHE A 31 -3.70 -0.32 -14.77
C PHE A 31 -4.21 0.98 -14.14
N ARG A 32 -5.52 1.20 -14.21
CA ARG A 32 -6.18 2.37 -13.63
C ARG A 32 -7.28 1.92 -12.69
N THR A 33 -7.35 2.58 -11.54
CA THR A 33 -8.36 2.37 -10.51
C THR A 33 -8.79 3.73 -10.01
N ALA A 34 -10.09 3.91 -9.79
CA ALA A 34 -10.61 5.12 -9.16
C ALA A 34 -10.11 5.23 -7.72
N LEU A 35 -9.73 6.44 -7.32
CA LEU A 35 -9.33 6.72 -5.95
C LEU A 35 -10.31 7.73 -5.37
N ASP A 36 -11.27 7.22 -4.60
CA ASP A 36 -12.33 8.05 -4.01
C ASP A 36 -11.77 9.09 -3.02
N PRO A 37 -12.43 10.25 -2.86
CA PRO A 37 -12.01 11.27 -1.90
C PRO A 37 -11.80 10.71 -0.49
N GLY A 38 -10.64 11.02 0.10
CA GLY A 38 -10.26 10.52 1.42
C GLY A 38 -9.76 9.07 1.49
N ALA A 39 -9.83 8.30 0.40
CA ALA A 39 -9.22 6.97 0.32
C ALA A 39 -7.69 7.04 0.51
N VAL A 40 -7.11 5.95 1.02
CA VAL A 40 -5.68 5.87 1.33
C VAL A 40 -5.00 4.89 0.39
N LEU A 41 -3.99 5.37 -0.33
CA LEU A 41 -3.10 4.56 -1.14
C LEU A 41 -1.91 4.12 -0.27
N VAL A 42 -1.61 2.81 -0.27
CA VAL A 42 -0.47 2.22 0.41
C VAL A 42 0.38 1.46 -0.60
N LEU A 43 1.66 1.82 -0.72
CA LEU A 43 2.65 1.06 -1.48
C LEU A 43 3.71 0.56 -0.52
N HIS A 44 4.17 -0.67 -0.68
CA HIS A 44 5.31 -1.16 0.09
C HIS A 44 6.21 -2.12 -0.69
N SER A 45 7.46 -2.23 -0.23
CA SER A 45 8.37 -3.31 -0.65
C SER A 45 7.93 -4.66 -0.08
N ASP A 46 8.50 -5.74 -0.60
CA ASP A 46 8.30 -7.12 -0.13
C ASP A 46 8.93 -7.41 1.24
N GLY A 47 9.81 -6.52 1.72
CA GLY A 47 10.26 -6.52 3.13
C GLY A 47 9.14 -6.24 4.14
N LEU A 48 8.02 -5.63 3.70
CA LEU A 48 6.82 -5.44 4.53
C LEU A 48 5.74 -6.46 4.17
N SER A 49 5.24 -7.17 5.20
CA SER A 49 4.19 -8.17 5.04
C SER A 49 2.86 -7.56 4.59
N ASP A 50 2.19 -8.17 3.62
CA ASP A 50 0.86 -7.74 3.14
C ASP A 50 -0.31 -8.23 4.02
N ARG A 51 -0.02 -8.93 5.13
CA ARG A 51 -1.02 -9.56 6.01
C ARG A 51 -1.77 -8.62 6.95
N TRP A 52 -1.53 -7.32 6.89
CA TRP A 52 -2.32 -6.34 7.63
C TRP A 52 -3.71 -6.15 7.00
N SER A 53 -4.69 -5.72 7.79
CA SER A 53 -6.01 -5.34 7.29
C SER A 53 -6.49 -4.07 7.98
N PRO A 54 -7.37 -3.26 7.36
CA PRO A 54 -7.98 -2.12 8.03
C PRO A 54 -8.77 -2.49 9.28
N THR A 55 -9.45 -3.65 9.27
CA THR A 55 -10.19 -4.17 10.43
C THR A 55 -9.27 -4.62 11.57
N GLY A 56 -8.06 -5.09 11.26
CA GLY A 56 -7.03 -5.40 12.26
C GLY A 56 -6.29 -4.18 12.80
N LEU A 57 -6.50 -3.00 12.21
CA LEU A 57 -5.91 -1.71 12.61
C LEU A 57 -6.99 -0.62 12.70
N PRO A 58 -7.97 -0.75 13.62
CA PRO A 58 -9.14 0.13 13.65
C PRO A 58 -8.76 1.60 13.78
N GLY A 59 -9.35 2.44 12.93
CA GLY A 59 -9.15 3.89 12.94
C GLY A 59 -7.78 4.38 12.44
N LEU A 60 -6.84 3.49 12.14
CA LEU A 60 -5.50 3.88 11.66
C LEU A 60 -5.58 4.69 10.37
N PHE A 61 -6.35 4.23 9.40
CA PHE A 61 -6.46 4.84 8.07
C PHE A 61 -7.20 6.19 8.04
N ALA A 62 -7.74 6.64 9.18
CA ALA A 62 -8.25 8.00 9.36
C ALA A 62 -7.16 9.01 9.81
N ARG A 63 -6.00 8.52 10.24
CA ARG A 63 -4.90 9.34 10.78
C ARG A 63 -4.02 9.96 9.68
N GLN A 64 -3.04 10.78 10.07
CA GLN A 64 -2.11 11.38 9.10
C GLN A 64 -1.32 10.29 8.37
N PRO A 65 -1.05 10.43 7.05
CA PRO A 65 -0.35 9.41 6.26
C PRO A 65 0.99 8.96 6.86
N ALA A 66 1.75 9.89 7.46
CA ALA A 66 3.01 9.57 8.12
C ALA A 66 2.84 8.62 9.32
N LEU A 67 1.77 8.79 10.11
CA LEU A 67 1.45 7.88 11.22
C LEU A 67 1.03 6.49 10.71
N VAL A 68 0.23 6.45 9.65
CA VAL A 68 -0.16 5.19 9.00
C VAL A 68 1.09 4.45 8.51
N ALA A 69 2.00 5.15 7.84
CA ALA A 69 3.27 4.61 7.36
C ALA A 69 4.11 4.03 8.51
N ALA A 70 4.31 4.81 9.59
CA ALA A 70 5.07 4.38 10.75
C ALA A 70 4.48 3.14 11.43
N GLN A 71 3.15 3.11 11.61
CA GLN A 71 2.47 1.98 12.23
C GLN A 71 2.57 0.71 11.36
N LEU A 72 2.35 0.83 10.04
CA LEU A 72 2.49 -0.30 9.12
C LEU A 72 3.92 -0.82 9.10
N LEU A 73 4.92 0.07 9.04
CA LEU A 73 6.33 -0.31 9.07
C LEU A 73 6.67 -1.08 10.35
N GLY A 74 6.25 -0.59 11.51
CA GLY A 74 6.52 -1.24 12.80
C GLY A 74 5.79 -2.57 13.03
N GLN A 75 4.57 -2.73 12.49
CA GLN A 75 3.76 -3.95 12.72
C GLN A 75 3.96 -5.03 11.66
N ALA A 76 4.25 -4.64 10.41
CA ALA A 76 4.32 -5.55 9.29
C ALA A 76 5.74 -5.69 8.70
N GLY A 77 6.68 -4.80 9.05
CA GLY A 77 8.10 -4.87 8.67
C GLY A 77 8.95 -5.69 9.64
N VAL A 78 8.45 -6.84 10.11
CA VAL A 78 9.13 -7.68 11.12
C VAL A 78 10.16 -8.65 10.53
N ARG A 79 10.29 -8.69 9.20
CA ARG A 79 11.25 -9.55 8.51
C ARG A 79 12.64 -8.92 8.55
N ARG A 80 13.68 -9.75 8.54
CA ARG A 80 15.08 -9.29 8.42
C ARG A 80 15.40 -8.97 6.96
N ASP A 81 14.80 -7.89 6.46
CA ASP A 81 14.82 -7.45 5.07
C ASP A 81 14.64 -5.93 4.99
N ASP A 82 14.97 -5.33 3.85
CA ASP A 82 14.77 -3.89 3.65
C ASP A 82 13.28 -3.58 3.42
N ALA A 83 12.68 -2.83 4.34
CA ALA A 83 11.26 -2.48 4.32
C ALA A 83 11.05 -0.99 4.02
N GLY A 84 10.25 -0.70 2.99
CA GLY A 84 9.81 0.65 2.65
C GLY A 84 8.30 0.72 2.48
N VAL A 85 7.69 1.82 2.92
CA VAL A 85 6.25 2.08 2.77
C VAL A 85 6.00 3.53 2.39
N VAL A 86 5.10 3.73 1.44
CA VAL A 86 4.57 5.05 1.05
C VAL A 86 3.08 5.03 1.31
N VAL A 87 2.59 6.07 2.00
CA VAL A 87 1.17 6.27 2.24
C VAL A 87 0.76 7.65 1.73
N ALA A 88 -0.28 7.69 0.91
CA ALA A 88 -0.87 8.91 0.39
C ALA A 88 -2.39 8.89 0.61
N ARG A 89 -2.98 10.06 0.83
CA ARG A 89 -4.43 10.21 0.96
C ARG A 89 -4.96 11.02 -0.21
N ALA A 90 -6.02 10.53 -0.82
CA ALA A 90 -6.76 11.27 -1.83
C ALA A 90 -7.33 12.55 -1.20
N ALA A 91 -7.15 13.69 -1.87
CA ALA A 91 -7.72 14.94 -1.42
C ALA A 91 -9.23 14.79 -1.23
N ARG A 92 -9.75 15.42 -0.17
CA ARG A 92 -11.18 15.69 -0.09
C ARG A 92 -11.41 16.97 -0.89
N GLY A 93 -12.36 16.94 -1.82
CA GLY A 93 -12.78 18.13 -2.55
C GLY A 93 -13.35 19.19 -1.64
#